data_AF-A0A7U3UN14-F1
#
_entry.id   AF-A0A7U3UN14-F1
#
_cell.length_a   1.000
_cell.length_b   1.000
_cell.length_c   1.000
_cell.angle_alpha   90.00
_cell.angle_beta   90.00
_cell.angle_gamma   90.00
#
_symmetry.space_group_name_H-M   'P 1'
#
loop_
_entity.id
_entity.type
_entity.pdbx_description
1 polymer ?
#
loop_
_entity_poly.entity_id
_entity_poly.type
_entity_poly.pdbx_seq_one_letter_code
_entity_poly.pdbx_strand_id
1 'polypeptide(L)'
;MGDGELGRNVGLFVLMPDAMVVDAWDALAERLAPLRLDVLATTALMLRPPTLAALYAHGTFKKPPAAGRRPGAWLSYELGALDMAIPAVVRTPYDVDLPGLFDAWKGGSSHDGRRAGDLRAVSPAAQRCFSVLHTPDDAAQTALDVRTLFGEATAAAVGGADAVARCSVADLRRLRMPGIPRGGSEPYGMVRGCAARAAALLAYDHLLAPSRPWSRFADRCASAAGSAEPWSVAVAGLAAELPPAPRPAGPGTMAGTRPRAALHDALAALLDPASYRPETSQVVERAFDDNDLFLDGWERHMLRVALSFHTV
;
A
#
# COMPACT_ATOMS: atom_id res chain seq x y z
N MET A 1 8.72 13.84 -40.15
CA MET A 1 7.53 13.26 -39.47
C MET A 1 7.71 13.61 -38.02
N GLY A 2 6.92 14.57 -37.51
CA GLY A 2 7.15 15.15 -36.19
C GLY A 2 7.03 14.10 -35.11
N ASP A 3 7.95 14.11 -34.15
CA ASP A 3 7.83 13.36 -32.91
C ASP A 3 6.46 13.69 -32.31
N GLY A 4 5.61 12.67 -32.16
CA GLY A 4 4.23 12.81 -31.70
C GLY A 4 4.18 13.24 -30.24
N GLU A 5 4.41 14.52 -29.98
CA GLU A 5 4.21 15.12 -28.68
C GLU A 5 2.73 15.04 -28.30
N LEU A 6 2.46 14.55 -27.09
CA LEU A 6 1.12 14.59 -26.54
C LEU A 6 0.73 16.07 -26.31
N GLY A 7 -0.53 16.42 -26.64
CA GLY A 7 -1.05 17.75 -26.34
C GLY A 7 -0.94 18.06 -24.85
N ARG A 8 -0.71 19.33 -24.48
CA ARG A 8 -0.55 19.74 -23.07
C ARG A 8 -1.75 19.40 -22.18
N ASN A 9 -2.94 19.33 -22.76
CA ASN A 9 -4.19 18.94 -22.11
C ASN A 9 -4.40 17.41 -22.05
N VAL A 10 -3.40 16.61 -22.42
CA VAL A 10 -3.38 15.16 -22.33
C VAL A 10 -2.46 14.73 -21.20
N GLY A 11 -2.95 13.83 -20.35
CA GLY A 11 -2.23 13.32 -19.19
C GLY A 11 -2.36 11.81 -19.07
N LEU A 12 -1.59 11.24 -18.16
CA LEU A 12 -1.68 9.84 -17.76
C LEU A 12 -1.83 9.77 -16.24
N PHE A 13 -2.75 8.92 -15.79
CA PHE A 13 -2.68 8.36 -14.45
C PHE A 13 -2.79 6.84 -14.53
N VAL A 14 -2.23 6.17 -13.54
CA VAL A 14 -2.36 4.72 -13.36
C VAL A 14 -2.94 4.50 -11.99
N LEU A 15 -4.15 3.96 -11.93
CA LEU A 15 -4.71 3.47 -10.67
C LEU A 15 -3.92 2.23 -10.28
N MET A 16 -3.26 2.31 -9.14
CA MET A 16 -2.38 1.26 -8.66
C MET A 16 -3.21 0.18 -7.94
N PRO A 17 -2.66 -1.04 -7.78
CA PRO A 17 -3.41 -2.15 -7.17
C PRO A 17 -3.97 -1.83 -5.77
N ASP A 18 -3.27 -1.01 -5.00
CA ASP A 18 -3.73 -0.52 -3.70
C ASP A 18 -5.04 0.28 -3.77
N ALA A 19 -5.23 1.13 -4.78
CA ALA A 19 -6.50 1.82 -5.00
C ALA A 19 -7.67 0.85 -5.28
N MET A 20 -7.41 -0.29 -5.92
CA MET A 20 -8.43 -1.30 -6.18
C MET A 20 -8.82 -2.04 -4.90
N VAL A 21 -7.83 -2.35 -4.07
CA VAL A 21 -8.03 -3.06 -2.81
C VAL A 21 -8.84 -2.23 -1.80
N VAL A 22 -8.61 -0.91 -1.72
CA VAL A 22 -9.35 -0.02 -0.80
C VAL A 22 -10.60 0.62 -1.41
N ASP A 23 -10.94 0.29 -2.66
CA ASP A 23 -12.05 0.89 -3.42
C ASP A 23 -12.01 2.42 -3.46
N ALA A 24 -10.84 3.00 -3.75
CA ALA A 24 -10.62 4.46 -3.82
C ALA A 24 -11.30 5.13 -5.04
N TRP A 25 -12.08 4.37 -5.81
CA TRP A 25 -12.64 4.74 -7.10
C TRP A 25 -13.51 5.99 -7.04
N ASP A 26 -14.53 5.98 -6.19
CA ASP A 26 -15.53 7.05 -6.15
C ASP A 26 -14.90 8.36 -5.63
N ALA A 27 -14.03 8.26 -4.62
CA ALA A 27 -13.29 9.40 -4.08
C ALA A 27 -12.33 10.02 -5.11
N LEU A 28 -11.66 9.19 -5.92
CA LEU A 28 -10.81 9.69 -7.01
C LEU A 28 -11.63 10.29 -8.14
N ALA A 29 -12.73 9.66 -8.54
CA ALA A 29 -13.62 10.17 -9.57
C ALA A 29 -14.20 11.54 -9.18
N GLU A 30 -14.66 11.69 -7.94
CA GLU A 30 -15.13 12.96 -7.40
C GLU A 30 -14.01 14.01 -7.43
N ARG A 31 -12.81 13.65 -6.99
CA ARG A 31 -11.67 14.57 -6.93
C ARG A 31 -11.21 15.05 -8.32
N LEU A 32 -11.36 14.19 -9.33
CA LEU A 32 -10.99 14.48 -10.73
C LEU A 32 -12.13 15.09 -11.55
N ALA A 33 -13.39 15.02 -11.07
CA ALA A 33 -14.57 15.50 -11.79
C ALA A 33 -14.45 16.95 -12.32
N PRO A 34 -13.85 17.92 -11.59
CA PRO A 34 -13.69 19.28 -12.09
C PRO A 34 -12.88 19.39 -13.39
N LEU A 35 -12.03 18.40 -13.69
CA LEU A 35 -11.19 18.40 -14.89
C LEU A 35 -11.92 17.90 -16.15
N ARG A 36 -13.15 17.36 -16.01
CA ARG A 36 -13.95 16.84 -17.13
C ARG A 36 -13.13 15.93 -18.05
N LEU A 37 -12.51 14.92 -17.46
CA LEU A 37 -11.58 14.04 -18.16
C LEU A 37 -12.32 13.04 -19.05
N ASP A 38 -11.94 13.03 -20.32
CA ASP A 38 -12.29 11.99 -21.29
C ASP A 38 -11.14 10.98 -21.38
N VAL A 39 -11.47 9.68 -21.30
CA VAL A 39 -10.47 8.63 -21.39
C VAL A 39 -10.24 8.26 -22.85
N LEU A 40 -9.00 8.44 -23.32
CA LEU A 40 -8.59 8.18 -24.71
C LEU A 40 -8.10 6.75 -24.91
N ALA A 41 -7.43 6.21 -23.90
CA ALA A 41 -6.93 4.84 -23.88
C ALA A 41 -6.87 4.32 -22.45
N THR A 42 -7.25 3.06 -22.27
CA THR A 42 -7.17 2.38 -20.98
C THR A 42 -7.10 0.87 -21.20
N THR A 43 -6.59 0.16 -20.20
CA THR A 43 -6.61 -1.30 -20.12
C THR A 43 -6.51 -1.71 -18.65
N ALA A 44 -6.81 -2.97 -18.36
CA ALA A 44 -6.41 -3.57 -17.09
C ALA A 44 -5.15 -4.41 -17.33
N LEU A 45 -4.12 -4.24 -16.51
CA LEU A 45 -2.89 -5.01 -16.65
C LEU A 45 -2.23 -5.33 -15.30
N MET A 46 -1.47 -6.42 -15.28
CA MET A 46 -0.56 -6.72 -14.18
C MET A 46 0.74 -5.96 -14.37
N LEU A 47 1.13 -5.14 -13.39
CA LEU A 47 2.39 -4.39 -13.43
C LEU A 47 3.59 -5.31 -13.13
N ARG A 48 3.96 -6.13 -14.11
CA ARG A 48 5.12 -7.02 -14.00
C ARG A 48 6.41 -6.24 -13.76
N PRO A 49 7.42 -6.84 -13.12
CA PRO A 49 8.66 -6.14 -12.76
C PRO A 49 9.31 -5.33 -13.89
N PRO A 50 9.39 -5.80 -15.15
CA PRO A 50 9.97 -5.00 -16.24
C PRO A 50 9.19 -3.71 -16.53
N THR A 51 7.86 -3.77 -16.54
CA THR A 51 7.00 -2.61 -16.78
C THR A 51 7.10 -1.63 -15.62
N LEU A 52 7.06 -2.13 -14.38
CA LEU A 52 7.17 -1.27 -13.20
C LEU A 52 8.54 -0.60 -13.11
N ALA A 53 9.62 -1.32 -13.45
CA ALA A 53 10.97 -0.77 -13.51
C ALA A 53 11.07 0.35 -14.56
N ALA A 54 10.45 0.17 -15.73
CA ALA A 54 10.43 1.19 -16.78
C ALA A 54 9.71 2.47 -16.33
N LEU A 55 8.52 2.37 -15.71
CA LEU A 55 7.78 3.53 -15.18
C LEU A 55 8.59 4.33 -14.14
N TYR A 56 9.46 3.65 -13.39
CA TYR A 56 10.24 4.23 -12.31
C TYR A 56 11.70 4.56 -12.68
N ALA A 57 12.14 4.25 -13.89
CA ALA A 57 13.51 4.48 -14.33
C ALA A 57 13.91 5.98 -14.31
N HIS A 58 12.92 6.88 -14.41
CA HIS A 58 13.17 8.30 -14.66
C HIS A 58 13.17 9.18 -13.40
N GLY A 59 12.67 8.71 -12.25
CA GLY A 59 12.48 9.55 -11.06
C GLY A 59 12.80 8.92 -9.69
N THR A 60 12.47 7.64 -9.45
CA THR A 60 12.52 7.06 -8.09
C THR A 60 13.88 6.47 -7.69
N PHE A 61 14.78 6.20 -8.65
CA PHE A 61 16.14 5.72 -8.36
C PHE A 61 17.22 6.80 -8.46
N LYS A 62 16.88 8.01 -8.93
CA LYS A 62 17.87 9.05 -9.27
C LYS A 62 18.43 9.80 -8.07
N LYS A 63 17.73 9.85 -6.93
CA LYS A 63 18.32 10.39 -5.72
C LYS A 63 18.97 9.24 -4.96
N PRO A 64 20.30 9.26 -4.73
CA PRO A 64 20.87 8.34 -3.76
C PRO A 64 20.03 8.50 -2.50
N PRO A 65 19.60 7.38 -1.89
CA PRO A 65 18.85 7.48 -0.66
C PRO A 65 19.59 8.44 0.29
N ALA A 66 18.90 9.47 0.79
CA ALA A 66 19.42 10.28 1.88
C ALA A 66 19.98 9.32 2.94
N ALA A 67 21.15 9.60 3.53
CA ALA A 67 21.86 8.68 4.41
C ALA A 67 20.88 7.97 5.39
N GLY A 68 20.80 6.64 5.29
CA GLY A 68 19.85 5.81 6.06
C GLY A 68 18.56 5.39 5.34
N ARG A 69 18.25 5.94 4.16
CA ARG A 69 17.07 5.56 3.37
C ARG A 69 17.35 4.23 2.66
N ARG A 70 16.71 3.13 3.07
CA ARG A 70 16.84 1.86 2.34
C ARG A 70 16.00 1.91 1.04
N PRO A 71 16.48 1.35 -0.08
CA PRO A 71 15.74 1.35 -1.34
C PRO A 71 14.44 0.54 -1.20
N GLY A 72 13.29 1.20 -1.37
CA GLY A 72 11.95 0.62 -1.24
C GLY A 72 11.38 0.02 -2.53
N ALA A 73 12.19 -0.12 -3.57
CA ALA A 73 11.72 -0.56 -4.89
C ALA A 73 11.11 -1.97 -4.88
N TRP A 74 11.59 -2.84 -4.00
CA TRP A 74 11.06 -4.19 -3.85
C TRP A 74 9.59 -4.19 -3.40
N LEU A 75 9.20 -3.27 -2.50
CA LEU A 75 7.81 -3.09 -2.08
C LEU A 75 6.91 -2.61 -3.22
N SER A 76 7.44 -1.81 -4.14
CA SER A 76 6.68 -1.44 -5.33
C SER A 76 6.37 -2.66 -6.21
N TYR A 77 7.32 -3.60 -6.35
CA TYR A 77 7.06 -4.85 -7.09
C TYR A 77 6.01 -5.72 -6.40
N GLU A 78 6.02 -5.78 -5.07
CA GLU A 78 5.01 -6.51 -4.30
C GLU A 78 3.62 -5.89 -4.43
N LEU A 79 3.53 -4.56 -4.37
CA LEU A 79 2.30 -3.83 -4.66
C LEU A 79 1.75 -4.20 -6.04
N GLY A 80 2.61 -4.23 -7.07
CA GLY A 80 2.26 -4.59 -8.44
C GLY A 80 1.70 -6.01 -8.61
N ALA A 81 1.89 -6.89 -7.61
CA ALA A 81 1.39 -8.25 -7.61
C ALA A 81 0.08 -8.44 -6.82
N LEU A 82 -0.41 -7.42 -6.11
CA LEU A 82 -1.62 -7.53 -5.27
C LEU A 82 -2.91 -7.58 -6.08
N ASP A 83 -2.95 -6.86 -7.20
CA ASP A 83 -4.10 -6.77 -8.11
C ASP A 83 -3.64 -6.20 -9.46
N MET A 84 -4.57 -6.04 -10.40
CA MET A 84 -4.36 -5.30 -11.63
C MET A 84 -4.25 -3.79 -11.37
N ALA A 85 -3.47 -3.12 -12.20
CA ALA A 85 -3.48 -1.68 -12.34
C ALA A 85 -4.33 -1.26 -13.54
N ILE A 86 -4.87 -0.04 -13.48
CA ILE A 86 -5.67 0.55 -14.56
C ILE A 86 -4.99 1.85 -15.01
N PRO A 87 -4.10 1.80 -16.01
CA PRO A 87 -3.63 2.99 -16.68
C PRO A 87 -4.75 3.64 -17.51
N ALA A 88 -4.80 4.96 -17.49
CA ALA A 88 -5.73 5.76 -18.27
C ALA A 88 -5.03 6.98 -18.85
N VAL A 89 -4.97 7.03 -20.18
CA VAL A 89 -4.62 8.23 -20.92
C VAL A 89 -5.88 9.09 -21.02
N VAL A 90 -5.80 10.32 -20.55
CA VAL A 90 -6.95 11.20 -20.43
C VAL A 90 -6.70 12.54 -21.10
N ARG A 91 -7.79 13.19 -21.52
CA ARG A 91 -7.77 14.55 -22.02
C ARG A 91 -8.77 15.39 -21.26
N THR A 92 -8.44 16.65 -21.08
CA THR A 92 -9.38 17.66 -20.61
C THR A 92 -9.72 18.64 -21.74
N PRO A 93 -10.95 19.18 -21.81
CA PRO A 93 -11.29 20.26 -22.74
C PRO A 93 -10.60 21.59 -22.40
N TYR A 94 -9.99 21.71 -21.21
CA TYR A 94 -9.29 22.92 -20.80
C TYR A 94 -7.88 23.00 -21.39
N ASP A 95 -7.46 24.19 -21.80
CA ASP A 95 -6.08 24.44 -22.24
C ASP A 95 -5.15 24.61 -21.03
N VAL A 96 -4.77 23.49 -20.42
CA VAL A 96 -3.92 23.43 -19.22
C VAL A 96 -2.78 22.43 -19.42
N ASP A 97 -1.70 22.59 -18.65
CA ASP A 97 -0.68 21.55 -18.50
C ASP A 97 -1.21 20.45 -17.57
N LEU A 98 -1.86 19.44 -18.16
CA LEU A 98 -2.50 18.36 -17.41
C LEU A 98 -1.48 17.46 -16.68
N PRO A 99 -0.33 17.07 -17.28
CA PRO A 99 0.73 16.37 -16.56
C PRO A 99 1.23 17.13 -15.33
N GLY A 100 1.58 18.42 -15.50
CA GLY A 100 2.03 19.26 -14.39
C GLY A 100 0.97 19.43 -13.30
N LEU A 101 -0.31 19.52 -13.69
CA LEU A 101 -1.42 19.58 -12.75
C LEU A 101 -1.59 18.28 -11.95
N PHE A 102 -1.44 17.12 -12.59
CA PHE A 102 -1.50 15.83 -11.90
C PHE A 102 -0.35 15.65 -10.91
N ASP A 103 0.88 16.03 -11.27
CA ASP A 103 2.01 15.99 -10.33
C ASP A 103 1.75 16.90 -9.12
N ALA A 104 1.30 18.13 -9.37
CA ALA A 104 0.96 19.09 -8.31
C ALA A 104 -0.17 18.58 -7.39
N TRP A 105 -1.16 17.86 -7.93
CA TRP A 105 -2.29 17.31 -7.16
C TRP A 105 -2.00 15.96 -6.51
N LYS A 106 -0.96 15.24 -6.93
CA LYS A 106 -0.62 13.89 -6.45
C LYS A 106 -0.46 13.85 -4.93
N GLY A 107 0.19 14.88 -4.37
CA GLY A 107 0.48 15.00 -2.95
C GLY A 107 1.71 14.22 -2.48
N GLY A 108 2.11 14.46 -1.23
CA GLY A 108 3.30 13.85 -0.61
C GLY A 108 3.28 12.31 -0.58
N SER A 109 4.45 11.70 -0.71
CA SER A 109 4.59 10.23 -0.64
C SER A 109 4.46 9.69 0.78
N SER A 110 4.86 10.45 1.80
CA SER A 110 4.60 10.14 3.22
C SER A 110 3.20 10.61 3.63
N HIS A 111 2.58 9.90 4.56
CA HIS A 111 1.28 10.25 5.14
C HIS A 111 1.29 11.68 5.72
N ASP A 112 2.27 12.02 6.53
CA ASP A 112 2.37 13.34 7.22
C ASP A 112 2.61 14.53 6.27
N GLY A 113 3.00 14.27 5.03
CA GLY A 113 3.31 15.31 4.04
C GLY A 113 2.14 15.72 3.16
N ARG A 114 0.94 15.17 3.39
CA ARG A 114 -0.23 15.38 2.51
C ARG A 114 -1.12 16.50 3.00
N ARG A 115 -1.79 17.14 2.05
CA ARG A 115 -2.78 18.18 2.29
C ARG A 115 -4.18 17.66 1.96
N ALA A 116 -5.18 18.23 2.61
CA ALA A 116 -6.57 17.99 2.24
C ALA A 116 -6.78 18.36 0.76
N GLY A 117 -7.35 17.44 -0.02
CA GLY A 117 -7.51 17.60 -1.45
C GLY A 117 -6.36 17.08 -2.31
N ASP A 118 -5.30 16.51 -1.75
CA ASP A 118 -4.34 15.74 -2.56
C ASP A 118 -4.99 14.44 -3.07
N LEU A 119 -4.61 13.98 -4.26
CA LEU A 119 -5.12 12.72 -4.83
C LEU A 119 -4.78 11.51 -3.95
N ARG A 120 -3.63 11.53 -3.26
CA ARG A 120 -3.26 10.49 -2.27
C ARG A 120 -4.04 10.57 -0.97
N ALA A 121 -4.68 11.70 -0.66
CA ALA A 121 -5.44 11.86 0.57
C ALA A 121 -6.79 11.11 0.55
N VAL A 122 -7.22 10.59 -0.61
CA VAL A 122 -8.43 9.76 -0.75
C VAL A 122 -8.33 8.42 -0.04
N SER A 123 -7.12 7.97 0.33
CA SER A 123 -6.91 6.73 1.07
C SER A 123 -6.05 6.98 2.31
N PRO A 124 -6.53 6.66 3.52
CA PRO A 124 -5.73 6.75 4.74
C PRO A 124 -4.56 5.76 4.74
N ALA A 125 -4.67 4.67 3.96
CA ALA A 125 -3.63 3.67 3.80
C ALA A 125 -2.47 4.14 2.90
N ALA A 126 -2.65 5.23 2.16
CA ALA A 126 -1.60 5.77 1.32
C ALA A 126 -0.34 6.08 2.15
N GLN A 127 0.82 5.67 1.64
CA GLN A 127 2.13 5.77 2.31
C GLN A 127 3.23 5.60 1.26
N ARG A 128 4.51 5.64 1.66
CA ARG A 128 5.59 5.22 0.77
C ARG A 128 5.33 3.79 0.29
N CYS A 129 5.49 3.55 -1.02
CA CYS A 129 5.16 2.28 -1.68
C CYS A 129 3.67 1.89 -1.63
N PHE A 130 2.81 2.88 -1.35
CA PHE A 130 1.36 2.82 -1.47
C PHE A 130 0.87 4.16 -2.02
N SER A 131 0.88 4.29 -3.35
CA SER A 131 0.68 5.57 -3.99
C SER A 131 -0.77 5.86 -4.33
N VAL A 132 -1.68 4.87 -4.32
CA VAL A 132 -3.06 4.91 -4.86
C VAL A 132 -3.07 5.11 -6.38
N LEU A 133 -2.28 6.07 -6.85
CA LEU A 133 -2.08 6.42 -8.24
C LEU A 133 -0.61 6.71 -8.53
N HIS A 134 -0.19 6.31 -9.72
CA HIS A 134 0.99 6.85 -10.37
C HIS A 134 0.57 7.91 -11.38
N THR A 135 1.25 9.05 -11.35
CA THR A 135 1.13 10.13 -12.34
C THR A 135 2.57 10.47 -12.75
N PRO A 136 2.88 10.57 -14.05
CA PRO A 136 4.17 11.08 -14.51
C PRO A 136 4.42 12.50 -14.01
N ASP A 137 5.68 12.89 -13.83
CA ASP A 137 6.04 14.18 -13.23
C ASP A 137 5.91 15.34 -14.25
N ASP A 138 6.00 15.05 -15.56
CA ASP A 138 5.90 16.02 -16.64
C ASP A 138 5.38 15.42 -17.96
N ALA A 139 5.25 16.26 -18.99
CA ALA A 139 4.78 15.86 -20.32
C ALA A 139 5.72 14.86 -21.03
N ALA A 140 7.03 15.00 -20.85
CA ALA A 140 8.01 14.11 -21.48
C ALA A 140 7.94 12.70 -20.87
N GLN A 141 7.82 12.62 -19.55
CA GLN A 141 7.60 11.35 -18.85
C GLN A 141 6.21 10.79 -19.17
N THR A 142 5.20 11.62 -19.33
CA THR A 142 3.86 11.17 -19.77
C THR A 142 3.94 10.46 -21.13
N ALA A 143 4.60 11.06 -22.12
CA ALA A 143 4.76 10.44 -23.43
C ALA A 143 5.54 9.11 -23.36
N LEU A 144 6.53 9.01 -22.49
CA LEU A 144 7.30 7.78 -22.30
C LEU A 144 6.49 6.68 -21.61
N ASP A 145 5.76 7.01 -20.55
CA ASP A 145 4.93 6.06 -19.81
C ASP A 145 3.77 5.56 -20.68
N VAL A 146 3.16 6.43 -21.50
CA VAL A 146 2.14 6.02 -22.48
C VAL A 146 2.71 5.00 -23.46
N ARG A 147 3.90 5.24 -24.02
CA ARG A 147 4.57 4.27 -24.91
C ARG A 147 4.91 2.97 -24.20
N THR A 148 5.35 3.05 -22.95
CA THR A 148 5.67 1.87 -22.12
C THR A 148 4.44 1.00 -21.86
N LEU A 149 3.28 1.61 -21.61
CA LEU A 149 2.06 0.91 -21.21
C LEU A 149 1.18 0.47 -22.39
N PHE A 150 1.16 1.26 -23.47
CA PHE A 150 0.23 1.06 -24.59
C PHE A 150 0.92 0.90 -25.95
N GLY A 151 2.22 1.18 -26.05
CA GLY A 151 2.99 1.11 -27.29
C GLY A 151 2.91 2.38 -28.15
N GLU A 152 3.78 2.44 -29.15
CA GLU A 152 3.95 3.60 -30.05
C GLU A 152 2.69 3.96 -30.84
N ALA A 153 1.96 2.94 -31.33
CA ALA A 153 0.75 3.17 -32.12
C ALA A 153 -0.33 3.89 -31.31
N THR A 154 -0.50 3.53 -30.03
CA THR A 154 -1.44 4.21 -29.15
C THR A 154 -0.96 5.61 -28.78
N ALA A 155 0.33 5.79 -28.50
CA ALA A 155 0.90 7.12 -28.23
C ALA A 155 0.67 8.09 -29.39
N ALA A 156 0.90 7.65 -30.63
CA ALA A 156 0.63 8.45 -31.82
C ALA A 156 -0.88 8.75 -31.99
N ALA A 157 -1.74 7.75 -31.75
CA ALA A 157 -3.19 7.91 -31.90
C ALA A 157 -3.78 8.89 -30.89
N VAL A 158 -3.33 8.89 -29.63
CA VAL A 158 -3.87 9.77 -28.58
C VAL A 158 -3.34 11.20 -28.65
N GLY A 159 -2.20 11.43 -29.32
CA GLY A 159 -1.64 12.76 -29.56
C GLY A 159 -2.34 13.52 -30.70
N GLY A 160 -3.15 12.85 -31.52
CA GLY A 160 -3.89 13.48 -32.62
C GLY A 160 -5.05 14.36 -32.12
N ALA A 161 -5.31 15.47 -32.80
CA ALA A 161 -6.43 16.37 -32.50
C ALA A 161 -7.79 15.63 -32.53
N ASP A 162 -7.93 14.67 -33.45
CA ASP A 162 -9.15 13.88 -33.66
C ASP A 162 -9.25 12.63 -32.77
N ALA A 163 -8.38 12.49 -31.77
CA ALA A 163 -8.44 11.34 -30.87
C ALA A 163 -9.82 11.26 -30.19
N VAL A 164 -10.44 10.08 -30.21
CA VAL A 164 -11.83 9.89 -29.77
C VAL A 164 -11.86 9.39 -28.33
N ALA A 165 -12.70 10.01 -27.50
CA ALA A 165 -13.00 9.52 -26.15
C ALA A 165 -13.63 8.12 -26.21
N ARG A 166 -13.10 7.18 -25.42
CA ARG A 166 -13.56 5.79 -25.37
C ARG A 166 -14.57 5.56 -24.25
N CYS A 167 -14.37 6.22 -23.11
CA CYS A 167 -15.24 6.15 -21.95
C CYS A 167 -14.99 7.33 -21.00
N SER A 168 -15.79 7.43 -19.94
CA SER A 168 -15.57 8.36 -18.83
C SER A 168 -14.63 7.76 -17.79
N VAL A 169 -14.08 8.60 -16.89
CA VAL A 169 -13.31 8.11 -15.73
C VAL A 169 -14.17 7.17 -14.87
N ALA A 170 -15.44 7.48 -14.64
CA ALA A 170 -16.33 6.63 -13.84
C ALA A 170 -16.51 5.22 -14.43
N ASP A 171 -16.42 5.07 -15.75
CA ASP A 171 -16.54 3.76 -16.40
C ASP A 171 -15.37 2.83 -16.12
N LEU A 172 -14.17 3.33 -15.79
CA LEU A 172 -13.03 2.42 -15.55
C LEU A 172 -13.19 1.58 -14.29
N ARG A 173 -14.13 1.92 -13.39
CA ARG A 173 -14.54 1.03 -12.27
C ARG A 173 -14.96 -0.34 -12.77
N ARG A 174 -15.52 -0.44 -13.98
CA ARG A 174 -15.91 -1.72 -14.59
C ARG A 174 -14.73 -2.64 -14.91
N LEU A 175 -13.51 -2.11 -14.96
CA LEU A 175 -12.28 -2.87 -15.19
C LEU A 175 -11.70 -3.47 -13.90
N ARG A 176 -12.28 -3.15 -12.74
CA ARG A 176 -11.89 -3.72 -11.45
C ARG A 176 -12.27 -5.20 -11.40
N MET A 177 -11.37 -6.04 -10.90
CA MET A 177 -11.70 -7.42 -10.57
C MET A 177 -12.71 -7.47 -9.42
N PRO A 178 -13.72 -8.37 -9.47
CA PRO A 178 -14.61 -8.58 -8.33
C PRO A 178 -13.79 -8.98 -7.10
N GLY A 179 -13.91 -8.21 -6.01
CA GLY A 179 -13.20 -8.46 -4.76
C GLY A 179 -13.83 -7.69 -3.61
N ILE A 180 -13.70 -8.21 -2.39
CA ILE A 180 -14.19 -7.54 -1.18
C ILE A 180 -13.29 -6.33 -0.92
N PRO A 181 -13.80 -5.08 -0.97
CA PRO A 181 -13.04 -3.91 -0.56
C PRO A 181 -12.49 -4.10 0.84
N ARG A 182 -11.20 -3.83 1.03
CA ARG A 182 -10.61 -3.76 2.37
C ARG A 182 -10.86 -2.36 2.91
N GLY A 183 -11.34 -2.27 4.14
CA GLY A 183 -11.45 -0.99 4.83
C GLY A 183 -10.09 -0.28 4.85
N GLY A 184 -10.07 1.01 4.56
CA GLY A 184 -8.85 1.81 4.60
C GLY A 184 -8.35 1.97 6.03
N SER A 185 -7.52 1.03 6.50
CA SER A 185 -6.77 1.20 7.75
C SER A 185 -5.41 1.82 7.44
N GLU A 186 -4.98 2.77 8.25
CA GLU A 186 -3.59 3.23 8.24
C GLU A 186 -2.61 2.05 8.37
N PRO A 187 -1.37 2.12 7.84
CA PRO A 187 -0.43 1.00 7.89
C PRO A 187 -0.18 0.43 9.30
N TYR A 188 -0.21 1.27 10.32
CA TYR A 188 -0.04 0.85 11.71
C TYR A 188 -1.26 0.13 12.30
N GLY A 189 -2.43 0.22 11.66
CA GLY A 189 -3.57 -0.64 11.97
C GLY A 189 -3.24 -2.11 11.72
N MET A 190 -2.46 -2.42 10.69
CA MET A 190 -2.00 -3.79 10.41
C MET A 190 -1.13 -4.33 11.54
N VAL A 191 -0.20 -3.52 12.04
CA VAL A 191 0.67 -3.88 13.16
C VAL A 191 -0.14 -4.21 14.41
N ARG A 192 -1.13 -3.37 14.76
CA ARG A 192 -2.03 -3.63 15.88
C ARG A 192 -2.86 -4.90 15.70
N GLY A 193 -3.36 -5.15 14.48
CA GLY A 193 -4.08 -6.38 14.14
C GLY A 193 -3.20 -7.63 14.25
N CYS A 194 -1.93 -7.56 13.84
CA CYS A 194 -0.96 -8.63 14.05
C CYS A 194 -0.68 -8.84 15.54
N ALA A 195 -0.45 -7.77 16.32
CA ALA A 195 -0.24 -7.89 17.76
C ALA A 195 -1.43 -8.55 18.47
N ALA A 196 -2.67 -8.18 18.10
CA ALA A 196 -3.88 -8.80 18.63
C ALA A 196 -3.99 -10.30 18.29
N ARG A 197 -3.71 -10.69 17.04
CA ARG A 197 -3.70 -12.11 16.63
C ARG A 197 -2.65 -12.93 17.38
N ALA A 198 -1.42 -12.41 17.49
CA ALA A 198 -0.34 -13.07 18.20
C ALA A 198 -0.65 -13.22 19.69
N ALA A 199 -1.12 -12.15 20.34
CA ALA A 199 -1.52 -12.17 21.75
C ALA A 199 -2.68 -13.14 22.02
N ALA A 200 -3.69 -13.18 21.15
CA ALA A 200 -4.81 -14.11 21.26
C ALA A 200 -4.34 -15.57 21.17
N LEU A 201 -3.44 -15.88 20.24
CA LEU A 201 -2.90 -17.23 20.09
C LEU A 201 -2.04 -17.64 21.30
N LEU A 202 -1.20 -16.73 21.80
CA LEU A 202 -0.42 -16.95 23.03
C LEU A 202 -1.34 -17.14 24.25
N ALA A 203 -2.47 -16.44 24.32
CA ALA A 203 -3.49 -16.64 25.35
C ALA A 203 -4.22 -18.00 25.23
N TYR A 204 -4.56 -18.42 24.00
CA TYR A 204 -5.27 -19.68 23.72
C TYR A 204 -4.39 -20.92 23.94
N ASP A 205 -3.08 -20.84 23.72
CA ASP A 205 -2.15 -21.94 24.02
C ASP A 205 -2.15 -22.30 25.52
N HIS A 206 -2.51 -21.34 26.36
CA HIS A 206 -2.76 -21.60 27.78
C HIS A 206 -4.07 -22.32 28.06
N LEU A 207 -4.89 -22.76 27.10
CA LEU A 207 -6.20 -23.37 27.40
C LEU A 207 -6.19 -24.60 28.30
N LEU A 208 -5.05 -25.27 28.49
CA LEU A 208 -4.92 -26.33 29.49
C LEU A 208 -4.83 -25.78 30.93
N ALA A 209 -4.46 -24.49 31.10
CA ALA A 209 -4.54 -23.67 32.32
C ALA A 209 -4.39 -22.16 31.96
N PRO A 210 -5.47 -21.45 31.59
CA PRO A 210 -5.38 -20.12 30.99
C PRO A 210 -4.68 -19.14 31.92
N SER A 211 -3.60 -18.53 31.45
CA SER A 211 -2.93 -17.51 32.23
C SER A 211 -3.77 -16.23 32.17
N ARG A 212 -4.34 -15.85 33.32
CA ARG A 212 -5.09 -14.58 33.47
C ARG A 212 -4.31 -13.36 32.92
N PRO A 213 -2.97 -13.27 33.06
CA PRO A 213 -2.20 -12.20 32.43
C PRO A 213 -2.30 -12.19 30.90
N TRP A 214 -2.13 -13.34 30.23
CA TRP A 214 -2.19 -13.41 28.76
C TRP A 214 -3.59 -13.16 28.21
N SER A 215 -4.64 -13.68 28.85
CA SER A 215 -6.02 -13.39 28.43
C SER A 215 -6.33 -11.89 28.52
N ARG A 216 -5.98 -11.24 29.63
CA ARG A 216 -6.15 -9.79 29.79
C ARG A 216 -5.34 -9.00 28.77
N PHE A 217 -4.13 -9.45 28.48
CA PHE A 217 -3.27 -8.81 27.50
C PHE A 217 -3.85 -8.90 26.08
N ALA A 218 -4.37 -10.07 25.69
CA ALA A 218 -5.04 -10.25 24.40
C ALA A 218 -6.26 -9.33 24.24
N ASP A 219 -7.09 -9.18 25.29
CA ASP A 219 -8.24 -8.26 25.28
C ASP A 219 -7.80 -6.79 25.10
N ARG A 220 -6.69 -6.41 25.75
CA ARG A 220 -6.08 -5.08 25.59
C ARG A 220 -5.59 -4.86 24.15
N CYS A 221 -4.90 -5.83 23.55
CA CYS A 221 -4.48 -5.73 22.15
C CYS A 221 -5.66 -5.63 21.19
N ALA A 222 -6.71 -6.42 21.39
CA ALA A 222 -7.93 -6.38 20.57
C ALA A 222 -8.62 -5.01 20.66
N SER A 223 -8.71 -4.45 21.87
CA SER A 223 -9.26 -3.10 22.10
C SER A 223 -8.43 -2.02 21.39
N ALA A 224 -7.10 -2.11 21.47
CA ALA A 224 -6.18 -1.16 20.84
C ALA A 224 -6.26 -1.21 19.30
N ALA A 225 -6.49 -2.38 18.71
CA ALA A 225 -6.66 -2.54 17.27
C ALA A 225 -7.89 -1.80 16.71
N GLY A 226 -8.95 -1.67 17.50
CA GLY A 226 -10.16 -0.89 17.16
C GLY A 226 -10.14 0.57 17.61
N SER A 227 -9.06 1.02 18.27
CA SER A 227 -8.99 2.34 18.89
C SER A 227 -8.55 3.44 17.92
N ALA A 228 -9.12 4.64 18.08
CA ALA A 228 -8.68 5.88 17.44
C ALA A 228 -7.45 6.52 18.14
N GLU A 229 -6.97 5.91 19.23
CA GLU A 229 -5.77 6.35 19.94
C GLU A 229 -4.53 6.38 19.01
N PRO A 230 -3.64 7.38 19.15
CA PRO A 230 -2.39 7.40 18.41
C PRO A 230 -1.61 6.10 18.59
N TRP A 231 -1.20 5.52 17.46
CA TRP A 231 -0.46 4.25 17.39
C TRP A 231 0.66 4.14 18.44
N SER A 232 1.50 5.17 18.56
CA SER A 232 2.67 5.18 19.44
C SER A 232 2.29 5.09 20.93
N VAL A 233 1.18 5.71 21.32
CA VAL A 233 0.69 5.68 22.71
C VAL A 233 0.15 4.30 23.04
N ALA A 234 -0.70 3.75 22.15
CA ALA A 234 -1.27 2.42 22.31
C ALA A 234 -0.17 1.36 22.48
N VAL A 235 0.88 1.46 21.68
CA VAL A 235 1.99 0.49 21.67
C VAL A 235 2.88 0.61 22.89
N ALA A 236 3.24 1.82 23.31
CA ALA A 236 4.01 2.01 24.53
C ALA A 236 3.29 1.42 25.75
N GLY A 237 1.96 1.60 25.83
CA GLY A 237 1.14 1.01 26.88
C GLY A 237 1.11 -0.53 26.82
N LEU A 238 0.98 -1.10 25.61
CA LEU A 238 1.01 -2.55 25.41
C LEU A 238 2.39 -3.15 25.70
N ALA A 239 3.49 -2.52 25.28
CA ALA A 239 4.84 -3.02 25.53
C ALA A 239 5.15 -3.09 27.03
N ALA A 240 4.70 -2.10 27.81
CA ALA A 240 4.87 -2.08 29.27
C ALA A 240 4.08 -3.19 29.99
N GLU A 241 3.01 -3.69 29.38
CA GLU A 241 2.13 -4.73 29.93
C GLU A 241 2.42 -6.13 29.35
N LEU A 242 3.39 -6.27 28.45
CA LEU A 242 3.71 -7.53 27.77
C LEU A 242 4.07 -8.61 28.79
N PRO A 243 3.30 -9.71 28.89
CA PRO A 243 3.62 -10.80 29.80
C PRO A 243 4.93 -11.50 29.39
N PRO A 244 5.61 -12.16 30.35
CA PRO A 244 6.81 -12.94 30.04
C PRO A 244 6.48 -14.06 29.05
N ALA A 245 7.49 -14.47 28.28
CA ALA A 245 7.37 -15.54 27.30
C ALA A 245 6.73 -16.80 27.94
N PRO A 246 5.76 -17.43 27.25
CA PRO A 246 5.18 -18.67 27.74
C PRO A 246 6.27 -19.72 27.95
N ARG A 247 6.26 -20.40 29.09
CA ARG A 247 7.15 -21.54 29.32
C ARG A 247 6.71 -22.71 28.42
N PRO A 248 7.66 -23.48 27.84
CA PRO A 248 7.30 -24.69 27.14
C PRO A 248 6.53 -25.61 28.09
N ALA A 249 5.47 -26.24 27.57
CA ALA A 249 4.71 -27.21 28.34
C ALA A 249 5.65 -28.37 28.73
N GLY A 250 5.59 -28.82 29.99
CA GLY A 250 6.53 -29.79 30.54
C GLY A 250 6.53 -31.13 29.79
N PRO A 251 7.53 -32.00 30.02
CA PRO A 251 7.56 -33.33 29.41
C PRO A 251 6.31 -34.12 29.85
N GLY A 252 5.36 -34.33 28.93
CA GLY A 252 4.10 -35.04 29.18
C GLY A 252 2.84 -34.37 28.60
N THR A 253 2.93 -33.10 28.22
CA THR A 253 1.86 -32.41 27.46
C THR A 253 1.93 -32.76 25.98
N MET A 254 0.76 -32.99 25.37
CA MET A 254 0.56 -33.56 24.05
C MET A 254 1.53 -33.10 22.95
N ALA A 255 1.98 -34.06 22.14
CA ALA A 255 2.63 -33.83 20.86
C ALA A 255 1.72 -32.97 19.96
N GLY A 256 2.03 -31.69 19.81
CA GLY A 256 1.27 -30.78 18.96
C GLY A 256 1.47 -29.28 19.22
N THR A 257 1.98 -28.88 20.40
CA THR A 257 2.27 -27.47 20.69
C THR A 257 3.57 -27.03 20.02
N ARG A 258 3.45 -26.22 18.96
CA ARG A 258 4.61 -25.60 18.30
C ARG A 258 5.30 -24.63 19.28
N PRO A 259 6.64 -24.51 19.26
CA PRO A 259 7.34 -23.56 20.10
C PRO A 259 6.86 -22.12 19.86
N ARG A 260 6.16 -21.52 20.84
CA ARG A 260 5.60 -20.16 20.73
C ARG A 260 6.60 -19.04 21.07
N ALA A 261 7.85 -19.38 21.36
CA ALA A 261 8.89 -18.40 21.67
C ALA A 261 9.10 -17.41 20.52
N ALA A 262 9.18 -17.89 19.28
CA ALA A 262 9.31 -17.03 18.11
C ALA A 262 8.09 -16.10 17.91
N LEU A 263 6.88 -16.55 18.28
CA LEU A 263 5.68 -15.72 18.22
C LEU A 263 5.68 -14.65 19.31
N HIS A 264 6.19 -14.97 20.50
CA HIS A 264 6.41 -14.00 21.58
C HIS A 264 7.44 -12.94 21.16
N ASP A 265 8.57 -13.35 20.59
CA ASP A 265 9.60 -12.43 20.09
C ASP A 265 9.06 -11.53 18.98
N ALA A 266 8.26 -12.09 18.06
CA ALA A 266 7.59 -11.33 17.01
C ALA A 266 6.59 -10.31 17.60
N LEU A 267 5.80 -10.69 18.60
CA LEU A 267 4.91 -9.78 19.32
C LEU A 267 5.68 -8.67 20.03
N ALA A 268 6.78 -8.99 20.71
CA ALA A 268 7.63 -8.00 21.35
C ALA A 268 8.19 -7.00 20.32
N ALA A 269 8.66 -7.50 19.17
CA ALA A 269 9.13 -6.65 18.08
C ALA A 269 8.01 -5.75 17.52
N LEU A 270 6.80 -6.27 17.31
CA LEU A 270 5.62 -5.48 16.90
C LEU A 270 5.21 -4.41 17.92
N LEU A 271 5.67 -4.52 19.17
CA LEU A 271 5.40 -3.55 20.23
C LEU A 271 6.60 -2.64 20.54
N ASP A 272 7.70 -2.77 19.79
CA ASP A 272 8.89 -1.95 19.91
C ASP A 272 9.14 -1.19 18.59
N PRO A 273 8.66 0.06 18.46
CA PRO A 273 8.89 0.87 17.26
C PRO A 273 10.38 1.09 16.94
N ALA A 274 11.28 1.02 17.93
CA ALA A 274 12.71 1.14 17.71
C ALA A 274 13.29 -0.08 16.97
N SER A 275 12.59 -1.22 17.01
CA SER A 275 12.97 -2.44 16.30
C SER A 275 12.58 -2.43 14.82
N TYR A 276 11.88 -1.40 14.33
CA TYR A 276 11.26 -1.43 13.00
C TYR A 276 12.28 -1.31 11.87
N ARG A 277 12.31 -2.35 11.06
CA ARG A 277 13.17 -2.50 9.88
C ARG A 277 12.57 -3.56 8.95
N PRO A 278 12.98 -3.60 7.67
CA PRO A 278 12.56 -4.63 6.74
C PRO A 278 12.74 -6.07 7.28
N GLU A 279 13.81 -6.34 8.01
CA GLU A 279 14.07 -7.66 8.60
C GLU A 279 13.02 -8.05 9.66
N THR A 280 12.45 -7.08 10.37
CA THR A 280 11.42 -7.32 11.38
C THR A 280 10.15 -7.87 10.75
N SER A 281 9.77 -7.39 9.56
CA SER A 281 8.63 -7.96 8.82
C SER A 281 8.82 -9.43 8.49
N GLN A 282 10.02 -9.84 8.09
CA GLN A 282 10.34 -11.24 7.80
C GLN A 282 10.32 -12.13 9.05
N VAL A 283 10.75 -11.59 10.20
CA VAL A 283 10.67 -12.31 11.48
C VAL A 283 9.22 -12.53 11.88
N VAL A 284 8.39 -11.48 11.78
CA VAL A 284 6.97 -11.58 12.10
C VAL A 284 6.25 -12.54 11.16
N GLU A 285 6.48 -12.45 9.85
CA GLU A 285 5.88 -13.36 8.86
C GLU A 285 6.24 -14.82 9.11
N ARG A 286 7.53 -15.11 9.35
CA ARG A 286 7.96 -16.47 9.68
C ARG A 286 7.30 -16.98 10.95
N ALA A 287 7.29 -16.17 12.01
CA ALA A 287 6.64 -16.54 13.26
C ALA A 287 5.13 -16.77 13.05
N PHE A 288 4.48 -16.00 12.19
CA PHE A 288 3.07 -16.15 11.86
C PHE A 288 2.79 -17.44 11.07
N ASP A 289 3.55 -17.70 10.01
CA ASP A 289 3.45 -18.92 9.21
C ASP A 289 3.74 -20.17 10.06
N ASP A 290 4.79 -20.13 10.89
CA ASP A 290 5.16 -21.19 11.85
C ASP A 290 4.08 -21.44 12.91
N ASN A 291 3.12 -20.54 13.07
CA ASN A 291 2.06 -20.63 14.08
C ASN A 291 0.64 -20.66 13.47
N ASP A 292 0.54 -20.89 12.17
CA ASP A 292 -0.71 -20.94 11.39
C ASP A 292 -1.54 -19.64 11.47
N LEU A 293 -0.89 -18.51 11.72
CA LEU A 293 -1.47 -17.16 11.63
C LEU A 293 -1.24 -16.60 10.23
N PHE A 294 -2.11 -16.96 9.28
CA PHE A 294 -1.91 -16.55 7.90
C PHE A 294 -2.15 -15.04 7.69
N LEU A 295 -1.20 -14.40 7.00
CA LEU A 295 -1.34 -13.07 6.44
C LEU A 295 -1.57 -13.20 4.93
N ASP A 296 -2.62 -12.59 4.41
CA ASP A 296 -2.80 -12.53 2.95
C ASP A 296 -1.77 -11.58 2.30
N GLY A 297 -1.74 -11.53 0.95
CA GLY A 297 -0.79 -10.68 0.23
C GLY A 297 -0.90 -9.19 0.59
N TRP A 298 -2.11 -8.70 0.84
CA TRP A 298 -2.36 -7.32 1.25
C TRP A 298 -1.83 -7.05 2.66
N GLU A 299 -2.16 -7.91 3.62
CA GLU A 299 -1.71 -7.79 5.00
C GLU A 299 -0.19 -7.84 5.10
N ARG A 300 0.46 -8.75 4.36
CA ARG A 300 1.93 -8.83 4.27
C ARG A 300 2.52 -7.54 3.73
N HIS A 301 2.00 -7.01 2.62
CA HIS A 301 2.47 -5.75 2.03
C HIS A 301 2.34 -4.58 3.01
N MET A 302 1.16 -4.43 3.64
CA MET A 302 0.91 -3.36 4.61
C MET A 302 1.82 -3.45 5.84
N LEU A 303 2.05 -4.65 6.36
CA LEU A 303 2.96 -4.90 7.46
C LEU A 303 4.39 -4.49 7.08
N ARG A 304 4.88 -4.92 5.92
CA ARG A 304 6.23 -4.60 5.43
C ARG A 304 6.42 -3.11 5.23
N VAL A 305 5.44 -2.40 4.67
CA VAL A 305 5.45 -0.94 4.53
C VAL A 305 5.53 -0.25 5.89
N ALA A 306 4.68 -0.65 6.85
CA ALA A 306 4.65 -0.06 8.19
C ALA A 306 5.99 -0.22 8.92
N LEU A 307 6.56 -1.42 8.89
CA LEU A 307 7.83 -1.72 9.56
C LEU A 307 9.06 -1.18 8.83
N SER A 308 8.97 -0.88 7.53
CA SER A 308 10.12 -0.38 6.75
C SER A 308 10.25 1.14 6.72
N PHE A 309 9.14 1.87 6.90
CA PHE A 309 9.11 3.34 6.76
C PHE A 309 8.61 4.08 8.00
N HIS A 310 8.66 3.43 9.16
CA HIS A 310 8.40 4.11 10.41
C HIS A 310 9.42 5.24 10.64
N THR A 311 8.91 6.43 10.93
CA THR A 311 9.69 7.60 11.33
C THR A 311 9.37 7.91 12.78
N VAL A 312 10.41 7.90 13.62
CA VAL A 312 10.36 8.36 15.01
C VAL A 312 10.40 9.89 15.05
#